data_AF-A0A2X3F9S0-F1
#
_entry.id   AF-A0A2X3F9S0-F1
#
_cell.length_a   1.000
_cell.length_b   1.000
_cell.length_c   1.000
_cell.angle_alpha   90.00
_cell.angle_beta   90.00
_cell.angle_gamma   90.00
#
_symmetry.space_group_name_H-M   'P 1'
#
loop_
_entity.id
_entity.type
_entity.pdbx_description
1 polymer ?
#
loop_
_entity_poly.entity_id
_entity_poly.type
_entity_poly.pdbx_seq_one_letter_code
_entity_poly.pdbx_strand_id
1 'polypeptide(L)'
;MAEVTQLKRYDAPRINWGKWFLIGVGMLVSAFILVVPMLYIFIQAFSKGLMPVLENLANPDMLHAIWLTVMIALITVPVNLVFGTLLAWLVTRFTFPGRQLLLTLAGYPVRRLAGGGRSGVSAVLRL
;
A
#
# COMPACT_ATOMS: atom_id res chain seq x y z
N MET A 1 -4.53 -29.70 -42.23
CA MET A 1 -3.98 -28.35 -42.48
C MET A 1 -5.10 -27.29 -42.52
N ALA A 2 -5.90 -27.12 -41.45
CA ALA A 2 -6.95 -26.08 -41.43
C ALA A 2 -7.37 -25.64 -40.01
N GLU A 3 -6.52 -25.83 -38.99
CA GLU A 3 -6.84 -25.46 -37.60
C GLU A 3 -5.89 -24.39 -37.03
N VAL A 4 -5.23 -23.61 -37.90
CA VAL A 4 -4.38 -22.48 -37.51
C VAL A 4 -5.08 -21.12 -37.63
N THR A 5 -6.38 -21.10 -37.92
CA THR A 5 -7.13 -19.86 -38.17
C THR A 5 -7.94 -19.35 -36.97
N GLN A 6 -7.78 -19.96 -35.79
CA GLN A 6 -8.19 -19.33 -34.53
C GLN A 6 -7.12 -18.33 -34.08
N LEU A 7 -6.82 -17.38 -34.98
CA LEU A 7 -6.11 -16.16 -34.66
C LEU A 7 -6.97 -15.44 -33.64
N LYS A 8 -6.59 -15.66 -32.38
CA LYS A 8 -6.90 -14.89 -31.20
C LYS A 8 -7.10 -13.44 -31.62
N ARG A 9 -8.38 -13.06 -31.79
CA ARG A 9 -8.81 -11.67 -31.86
C ARG A 9 -8.40 -11.06 -30.54
N TYR A 10 -7.15 -10.63 -30.47
CA TYR A 10 -6.74 -9.58 -29.57
C TYR A 10 -7.51 -8.37 -30.06
N ASP A 11 -8.68 -8.13 -29.45
CA ASP A 11 -9.36 -6.87 -29.57
C ASP A 11 -8.33 -5.78 -29.26
N ALA A 12 -7.92 -5.07 -30.30
CA ALA A 12 -6.98 -3.98 -30.19
C ALA A 12 -7.50 -3.01 -29.12
N PRO A 13 -6.66 -2.55 -28.20
CA PRO A 13 -7.07 -1.63 -27.15
C PRO A 13 -7.52 -0.35 -27.85
N ARG A 14 -8.84 -0.21 -28.04
CA ARG A 14 -9.45 1.06 -28.42
C ARG A 14 -9.00 2.02 -27.35
N ILE A 15 -8.31 3.10 -27.75
CA ILE A 15 -7.94 4.19 -26.84
C ILE A 15 -9.25 4.63 -26.19
N ASN A 16 -9.46 4.14 -24.98
CA ASN A 16 -10.68 4.31 -24.25
C ASN A 16 -10.55 5.68 -23.60
N TRP A 17 -10.69 6.72 -24.42
CA TRP A 17 -10.70 8.12 -23.98
C TRP A 17 -11.68 8.29 -22.82
N GLY A 18 -12.80 7.56 -22.85
CA GLY A 18 -13.71 7.40 -21.73
C GLY A 18 -13.07 6.81 -20.45
N LYS A 19 -12.28 5.73 -20.53
CA LYS A 19 -11.55 5.19 -19.35
C LYS A 19 -10.57 6.20 -18.78
N TRP A 20 -9.82 6.91 -19.63
CA TRP A 20 -8.89 7.96 -19.18
C TRP A 20 -9.64 9.16 -18.59
N PHE A 21 -10.80 9.53 -19.14
CA PHE A 21 -11.65 10.56 -18.58
C PHE A 21 -12.24 10.13 -17.22
N LEU A 22 -12.72 8.89 -17.09
CA LEU A 22 -13.20 8.33 -15.82
C LEU A 22 -12.09 8.28 -14.76
N ILE A 23 -10.87 7.88 -15.14
CA ILE A 23 -9.71 7.86 -14.24
C ILE A 23 -9.32 9.30 -13.86
N GLY A 24 -9.27 10.21 -14.83
CA GLY A 24 -8.94 11.62 -14.60
C GLY A 24 -9.94 12.29 -13.66
N VAL A 25 -11.24 12.09 -13.88
CA VAL A 25 -12.30 12.58 -12.99
C VAL A 25 -12.20 11.94 -11.61
N GLY A 26 -12.02 10.62 -11.52
CA GLY A 26 -11.86 9.95 -10.22
C GLY A 26 -10.63 10.44 -9.44
N MET A 27 -9.52 10.67 -10.15
CA MET A 27 -8.29 11.21 -9.57
C MET A 27 -8.45 12.67 -9.16
N LEU A 28 -9.13 13.47 -9.98
CA LEU A 28 -9.46 14.87 -9.67
C LEU A 28 -10.33 14.95 -8.41
N VAL A 29 -11.40 14.17 -8.32
CA VAL A 29 -12.30 14.16 -7.16
C VAL A 29 -11.56 13.70 -5.91
N SER A 30 -10.75 12.64 -6.01
CA SER A 30 -9.94 12.15 -4.88
C SER A 30 -8.95 13.21 -4.42
N ALA A 31 -8.24 13.85 -5.35
CA ALA A 31 -7.33 14.94 -5.06
C ALA A 31 -8.06 16.14 -4.44
N PHE A 32 -9.25 16.50 -4.94
CA PHE A 32 -10.03 17.60 -4.42
C PHE A 32 -10.46 17.34 -2.97
N ILE A 33 -10.93 16.13 -2.66
CA ILE A 33 -11.29 15.72 -1.29
C ILE A 33 -10.10 15.82 -0.33
N LEU A 34 -8.88 15.57 -0.80
CA LEU A 34 -7.65 15.70 0.01
C LEU A 34 -7.17 17.16 0.11
N VAL A 35 -7.22 17.90 -1.00
CA VAL A 35 -6.69 19.27 -1.09
C VAL A 35 -7.59 20.27 -0.36
N VAL A 36 -8.92 20.10 -0.40
CA VAL A 36 -9.87 20.97 0.31
C VAL A 36 -9.58 21.08 1.82
N PRO A 37 -9.51 19.98 2.60
CA PRO A 37 -9.20 20.07 4.03
C PRO A 37 -7.76 20.53 4.26
N MET A 38 -6.82 20.18 3.38
CA MET A 38 -5.44 20.65 3.50
C MET A 38 -5.38 22.18 3.36
N LEU A 39 -5.97 22.75 2.30
CA LEU A 39 -6.08 24.20 2.11
C LEU A 39 -6.82 24.87 3.28
N TYR A 40 -7.88 24.25 3.78
CA TYR A 40 -8.61 24.77 4.95
C TYR A 40 -7.72 24.84 6.18
N ILE A 41 -6.95 23.78 6.47
CA ILE A 41 -5.96 23.76 7.57
C ILE A 41 -4.88 24.81 7.33
N PHE A 42 -4.37 24.96 6.10
CA PHE A 42 -3.39 26.00 5.76
C PHE A 42 -3.93 27.41 6.00
N ILE A 43 -5.12 27.73 5.47
CA ILE A 43 -5.77 29.05 5.66
C ILE A 43 -6.04 29.27 7.14
N GLN A 44 -6.53 28.27 7.87
CA GLN A 44 -6.82 28.39 9.29
C GLN A 44 -5.54 28.55 10.14
N ALA A 45 -4.46 27.85 9.79
CA ALA A 45 -3.15 27.98 10.44
C ALA A 45 -2.50 29.35 10.16
N PHE A 46 -2.59 29.85 8.93
CA PHE A 46 -2.11 31.19 8.56
C PHE A 46 -3.00 32.32 9.12
N SER A 47 -4.32 32.13 9.18
CA SER A 47 -5.27 33.12 9.71
C SER A 47 -5.29 33.18 11.24
N LYS A 48 -5.01 32.06 11.92
CA LYS A 48 -4.67 32.07 13.35
C LYS A 48 -3.31 32.73 13.61
N GLY A 49 -2.49 32.93 12.57
CA GLY A 49 -1.24 33.67 12.60
C GLY A 49 -0.06 32.88 13.15
N LEU A 50 1.14 33.28 12.73
CA LEU A 50 2.40 32.88 13.38
C LEU A 50 2.46 33.38 14.84
N MET A 51 1.56 34.26 15.28
CA MET A 51 1.56 34.86 16.63
C MET A 51 1.29 33.84 17.75
N PRO A 52 0.18 33.07 17.77
CA PRO A 52 0.00 31.98 18.73
C PRO A 52 0.99 30.84 18.52
N VAL A 53 1.55 30.66 17.31
CA VAL A 53 2.61 29.68 17.07
C VAL A 53 3.90 30.12 17.75
N LEU A 54 4.32 31.38 17.63
CA LEU A 54 5.48 31.93 18.34
C LEU A 54 5.25 31.99 19.85
N GLU A 55 4.06 32.35 20.31
CA GLU A 55 3.72 32.36 21.74
C GLU A 55 3.69 30.95 22.33
N ASN A 56 3.13 29.96 21.61
CA ASN A 56 3.15 28.56 22.07
C ASN A 56 4.52 27.91 21.90
N LEU A 57 5.31 28.26 20.88
CA LEU A 57 6.71 27.82 20.78
C LEU A 57 7.57 28.46 21.88
N ALA A 58 7.25 29.66 22.36
CA ALA A 58 7.89 30.29 23.50
C ALA A 58 7.45 29.66 24.84
N ASN A 59 6.31 28.98 24.86
CA ASN A 59 5.88 28.21 26.04
C ASN A 59 6.71 26.91 26.17
N PRO A 60 7.26 26.63 27.35
CA PRO A 60 8.15 25.48 27.59
C PRO A 60 7.48 24.13 27.32
N ASP A 61 6.16 24.04 27.41
CA ASP A 61 5.39 22.80 27.19
C ASP A 61 5.44 22.32 25.73
N MET A 62 5.34 23.23 24.76
CA MET A 62 5.38 22.85 23.34
C MET A 62 6.79 22.42 22.92
N LEU A 63 7.82 23.09 23.45
CA LEU A 63 9.22 22.69 23.28
C LEU A 63 9.49 21.29 23.84
N HIS A 64 8.98 20.98 25.03
CA HIS A 64 9.11 19.65 25.62
C HIS A 64 8.41 18.58 24.78
N ALA A 65 7.22 18.85 24.27
CA ALA A 65 6.50 17.93 23.39
C ALA A 65 7.27 17.67 22.09
N ILE A 66 7.82 18.72 21.45
CA ILE A 66 8.67 18.57 20.26
C ILE A 66 9.90 17.73 20.59
N TRP A 67 10.57 18.00 21.72
CA TRP A 67 11.77 17.24 22.09
C TRP A 67 11.45 15.76 22.37
N LEU A 68 10.32 15.47 23.03
CA LEU A 68 9.83 14.10 23.19
C LEU A 68 9.62 13.41 21.84
N THR A 69 8.96 14.05 20.89
CA THR A 69 8.73 13.46 19.55
C THR A 69 10.03 13.25 18.78
N VAL A 70 10.98 14.18 18.83
CA VAL A 70 12.27 14.04 18.15
C VAL A 70 13.10 12.93 18.81
N MET A 71 13.11 12.83 20.14
CA MET A 71 13.82 11.76 20.84
C MET A 71 13.21 10.38 20.51
N ILE A 72 11.88 10.30 20.44
CA ILE A 72 11.17 9.08 20.00
C ILE A 72 11.52 8.76 18.55
N ALA A 73 11.47 9.74 17.64
CA ALA A 73 11.81 9.55 16.23
C ALA A 73 13.26 9.08 16.06
N LEU A 74 14.19 9.68 16.81
CA LEU A 74 15.61 9.35 16.77
C LEU A 74 15.88 7.90 17.17
N ILE A 75 15.11 7.34 18.10
CA ILE A 75 15.24 5.93 18.51
C ILE A 75 14.45 5.02 17.56
N THR A 76 13.21 5.37 17.24
CA THR A 76 12.30 4.51 16.46
C THR A 76 12.70 4.36 15.00
N VAL A 77 13.22 5.39 14.35
CA VAL A 77 13.67 5.34 12.95
C VAL A 77 14.78 4.31 12.73
N PRO A 78 15.92 4.36 13.44
CA PRO A 78 16.98 3.37 13.25
C PRO A 78 16.57 1.99 13.72
N VAL A 79 15.79 1.88 14.81
CA VAL A 79 15.26 0.58 15.27
C VAL A 79 14.36 -0.03 14.18
N ASN A 80 13.43 0.72 13.62
CA ASN A 80 12.55 0.24 12.55
C ASN A 80 13.35 -0.10 11.28
N LEU A 81 14.37 0.69 10.95
CA LEU A 81 15.26 0.42 9.82
C LEU A 81 16.02 -0.90 10.01
N VAL A 82 16.61 -1.13 11.19
CA VAL A 82 17.37 -2.35 11.50
C VAL A 82 16.45 -3.56 11.53
N PHE A 83 15.33 -3.50 12.25
CA PHE A 83 14.37 -4.61 12.30
C PHE A 83 13.77 -4.90 10.93
N GLY A 84 13.41 -3.87 10.16
CA GLY A 84 12.89 -4.01 8.81
C GLY A 84 13.92 -4.64 7.86
N THR A 85 15.18 -4.21 7.94
CA THR A 85 16.27 -4.78 7.14
C THR A 85 16.57 -6.22 7.53
N LEU A 86 16.61 -6.53 8.83
CA LEU A 86 16.81 -7.89 9.32
C LEU A 86 15.67 -8.83 8.91
N LEU A 87 14.41 -8.36 8.97
CA LEU A 87 13.25 -9.12 8.53
C LEU A 87 13.29 -9.37 7.01
N ALA A 88 13.60 -8.35 6.21
CA ALA A 88 13.75 -8.48 4.77
C ALA A 88 14.90 -9.45 4.40
N TRP A 89 16.01 -9.37 5.13
CA TRP A 89 17.16 -10.26 4.95
C TRP A 89 16.81 -11.70 5.35
N LEU A 90 16.08 -11.90 6.45
CA LEU A 90 15.61 -13.22 6.88
C LEU A 90 14.64 -13.85 5.86
N VAL A 91 13.68 -13.08 5.35
CA VAL A 91 12.66 -13.55 4.39
C VAL A 91 13.27 -13.96 3.05
N THR A 92 14.33 -13.28 2.61
CA THR A 92 15.02 -13.56 1.34
C THR A 92 16.09 -14.65 1.46
N ARG A 93 16.78 -14.73 2.61
CA ARG A 93 17.93 -15.64 2.80
C ARG A 93 17.59 -16.97 3.47
N PHE A 94 16.56 -17.05 4.32
CA PHE A 94 16.23 -18.27 5.06
C PHE A 94 14.84 -18.82 4.71
N THR A 95 14.81 -19.99 4.07
CA THR A 95 13.59 -20.78 3.87
C THR A 95 13.27 -21.60 5.12
N PHE A 96 12.84 -20.94 6.21
CA PHE A 96 12.28 -21.65 7.37
C PHE A 96 10.84 -22.13 7.09
N PRO A 97 10.39 -23.25 7.69
CA PRO A 97 9.02 -23.75 7.57
C PRO A 97 7.94 -22.79 8.15
N GLY A 98 8.32 -21.79 8.95
CA GLY A 98 7.43 -20.72 9.44
C GLY A 98 7.17 -19.56 8.46
N ARG A 99 7.81 -19.57 7.28
CA ARG A 99 7.63 -18.54 6.23
C ARG A 99 6.18 -18.43 5.74
N GLN A 100 5.41 -19.52 5.78
CA GLN A 100 3.98 -19.49 5.43
C GLN A 100 3.14 -18.67 6.42
N LEU A 101 3.47 -18.66 7.72
CA LEU A 101 2.75 -17.88 8.72
C LEU A 101 3.00 -16.38 8.53
N LEU A 102 4.26 -16.00 8.27
CA LEU A 102 4.68 -14.62 7.99
C LEU A 102 4.10 -14.09 6.67
N LEU A 103 4.05 -14.91 5.62
CA LEU A 103 3.41 -14.54 4.35
C LEU A 103 1.89 -14.39 4.49
N THR A 104 1.25 -15.22 5.32
CA THR A 104 -0.19 -15.11 5.62
C THR A 104 -0.51 -13.84 6.41
N LEU A 105 0.31 -13.48 7.40
CA LEU A 105 0.18 -12.23 8.16
C LEU A 105 0.47 -10.99 7.31
N ALA A 106 1.37 -11.08 6.34
CA ALA A 106 1.68 -10.02 5.37
C ALA A 106 0.59 -9.83 4.29
N GLY A 107 -0.54 -10.55 4.36
CA GLY A 107 -1.67 -10.39 3.46
C GLY A 107 -1.60 -11.22 2.18
N TYR A 108 -0.60 -12.09 2.02
CA TYR A 108 -0.57 -13.06 0.92
C TYR A 108 -1.34 -14.31 1.37
N PRO A 109 -2.53 -14.60 0.80
CA PRO A 109 -3.27 -15.78 1.20
C PRO A 109 -2.44 -17.02 0.87
N VAL A 110 -2.08 -17.80 1.88
CA VAL A 110 -1.49 -19.16 1.72
C VAL A 110 -2.57 -20.13 1.28
N ARG A 111 -3.29 -19.79 0.22
CA ARG A 111 -4.28 -20.67 -0.35
C ARG A 111 -3.54 -21.67 -1.21
N ARG A 112 -3.57 -22.93 -0.75
CA ARG A 112 -3.49 -24.16 -1.55
C ARG A 112 -2.15 -24.89 -1.57
N LEU A 113 -1.87 -25.68 -0.53
CA LEU A 113 -1.23 -27.01 -0.65
C LEU A 113 -1.59 -27.91 0.56
N ALA A 114 -2.86 -27.98 0.93
CA ALA A 114 -3.39 -29.07 1.77
C ALA A 114 -4.79 -29.41 1.26
N GLY A 115 -4.96 -30.58 0.65
CA GLY A 115 -6.23 -31.05 0.11
C GLY A 115 -6.06 -31.77 -1.23
N GLY A 116 -6.03 -33.10 -1.16
CA GLY A 116 -5.96 -34.00 -2.29
C GLY A 116 -7.15 -33.90 -3.26
N GLY A 117 -7.02 -34.57 -4.40
CA GLY A 117 -8.08 -34.67 -5.40
C GLY A 117 -7.59 -34.59 -6.85
N ARG A 118 -6.57 -35.38 -7.22
CA ARG A 118 -6.22 -35.64 -8.64
C ARG A 118 -6.74 -37.01 -9.10
N SER A 119 -7.93 -37.44 -8.67
CA SER A 119 -8.54 -38.71 -9.09
C SER A 119 -9.99 -38.61 -9.61
N GLY A 120 -10.58 -37.40 -9.72
CA GLY A 120 -11.97 -37.24 -10.18
C GLY A 120 -12.13 -36.90 -11.67
N VAL A 121 -11.10 -36.37 -12.33
CA VAL A 121 -11.24 -35.82 -13.69
C VAL A 121 -11.04 -36.88 -14.78
N SER A 122 -10.41 -38.01 -14.45
CA SER A 122 -10.19 -39.12 -15.40
C SER A 122 -11.40 -40.03 -15.59
N ALA A 123 -12.43 -39.93 -14.75
CA ALA A 123 -13.65 -40.74 -14.85
C ALA A 123 -14.72 -40.14 -15.77
N VAL A 124 -14.73 -38.81 -15.94
CA VAL A 124 -15.73 -38.10 -16.77
C VAL A 124 -15.32 -38.07 -18.26
N LEU A 125 -14.05 -38.25 -18.57
CA LEU A 125 -13.55 -38.26 -19.96
C LEU A 125 -13.58 -39.65 -20.64
N ARG A 126 -14.23 -40.65 -20.02
CA ARG A 126 -14.30 -42.06 -20.47
C ARG A 126 -15.73 -42.61 -20.58
N LEU A 127 -16.74 -41.75 -20.60
CA LEU A 127 -18.13 -42.07 -20.95
C LEU A 127 -18.55 -41.18 -22.11
#